data_AF-A0AAE1X989-F1
#
_entry.id   AF-A0AAE1X989-F1
#
_cell.length_a   1.000
_cell.length_b   1.000
_cell.length_c   1.000
_cell.angle_alpha   90.00
_cell.angle_beta   90.00
_cell.angle_gamma   90.00
#
_symmetry.space_group_name_H-M   'P 1'
#
loop_
_entity.id
_entity.type
_entity.pdbx_description
1 polymer ?
#
loop_
_entity_poly.entity_id
_entity_poly.type
_entity_poly.pdbx_seq_one_letter_code
_entity_poly.pdbx_strand_id
1 'polypeptide(L)'
;MPVLGQLQNLTVLRLLANSYLGEKIVCPPGTFEGLEVLKLWMLKDLKNWELEEGAMKKLKELNIRCCSKLENIPIRLLEQGTFKDLTLTNMPEKFKQTVEMNNPWEQADGTQNGTA
;
A
#
# COMPACT_ATOMS: atom_id res chain seq x y z
N MET A 1 -10.96 7.88 0.02
CA MET A 1 -11.74 7.33 1.15
C MET A 1 -11.85 8.36 2.28
N PRO A 2 -12.46 9.53 2.04
CA PRO A 2 -12.52 10.58 3.05
C PRO A 2 -13.36 10.19 4.28
N VAL A 3 -14.50 9.50 4.09
CA VAL A 3 -15.42 9.15 5.18
C VAL A 3 -14.81 8.12 6.14
N LEU A 4 -14.31 6.99 5.63
CA LEU A 4 -13.64 5.99 6.48
C LEU A 4 -12.38 6.55 7.14
N GLY A 5 -11.72 7.49 6.48
CA GLY A 5 -10.51 8.15 6.97
C GLY A 5 -10.70 8.96 8.25
N GLN A 6 -11.93 9.36 8.57
CA GLN A 6 -12.26 10.12 9.79
C GLN A 6 -12.30 9.24 11.06
N LEU A 7 -12.27 7.91 10.91
CA LEU A 7 -12.28 6.98 12.02
C LEU A 7 -10.88 6.90 12.67
N GLN A 8 -10.58 7.85 13.55
CA GLN A 8 -9.22 8.01 14.11
C GLN A 8 -8.72 6.81 14.93
N ASN A 9 -9.63 6.01 15.50
CA ASN A 9 -9.30 4.81 16.27
C ASN A 9 -9.31 3.52 15.43
N LEU A 10 -9.53 3.62 14.10
CA LEU A 10 -9.52 2.45 13.23
C LEU A 10 -8.08 1.95 13.06
N THR A 11 -7.77 0.79 13.65
CA THR A 11 -6.44 0.19 13.59
C THR A 11 -6.28 -0.82 12.46
N VAL A 12 -7.38 -1.46 12.04
CA VAL A 12 -7.39 -2.45 10.97
C VAL A 12 -8.52 -2.14 9.99
N LEU A 13 -8.17 -1.98 8.72
CA LEU A 13 -9.12 -1.83 7.62
C LEU A 13 -8.94 -2.98 6.63
N ARG A 14 -10.05 -3.65 6.29
CA ARG A 14 -10.09 -4.71 5.29
C ARG A 14 -11.13 -4.37 4.24
N LEU A 15 -10.68 -4.10 3.03
CA LEU A 15 -11.53 -3.97 1.86
C LEU A 15 -11.49 -5.30 1.11
N LEU A 16 -12.57 -6.07 1.23
CA LEU A 16 -12.68 -7.43 0.71
C LEU A 16 -13.35 -7.41 -0.68
N ALA A 17 -13.56 -8.60 -1.25
CA ALA A 17 -14.02 -8.76 -2.63
C ALA A 17 -15.22 -7.85 -2.96
N ASN A 18 -15.04 -7.00 -3.98
CA ASN A 18 -16.02 -6.04 -4.47
C ASN A 18 -16.55 -5.04 -3.42
N SER A 19 -15.90 -4.87 -2.25
CA SER A 19 -16.31 -3.87 -1.26
C SER A 19 -16.01 -2.43 -1.70
N TYR A 20 -15.22 -2.27 -2.75
CA TYR A 20 -14.93 -1.00 -3.41
C TYR A 20 -14.95 -1.20 -4.92
N LEU A 21 -15.82 -0.46 -5.61
CA LEU A 21 -16.00 -0.51 -7.07
C LEU A 21 -15.43 0.73 -7.78
N GLY A 22 -14.84 1.66 -7.02
CA GLY A 22 -14.24 2.86 -7.59
C GLY A 22 -12.86 2.58 -8.20
N GLU A 23 -12.47 3.41 -9.17
CA GLU A 23 -11.18 3.25 -9.85
C GLU A 23 -10.01 3.91 -9.11
N LYS A 24 -10.31 4.84 -8.19
CA LYS A 24 -9.30 5.68 -7.53
C LYS A 24 -9.55 5.76 -6.04
N ILE A 25 -8.54 5.51 -5.23
CA ILE A 25 -8.53 5.80 -3.79
C ILE A 25 -7.68 7.04 -3.56
N VAL A 26 -8.24 8.04 -2.88
CA VAL A 26 -7.50 9.20 -2.38
C VAL A 26 -7.59 9.23 -0.86
N CYS A 27 -6.47 9.41 -0.17
CA CYS A 27 -6.43 9.55 1.28
C CYS A 27 -5.89 10.96 1.62
N PRO A 28 -6.79 11.92 1.90
CA PRO A 28 -6.40 13.29 2.26
C PRO A 28 -5.59 13.37 3.56
N PRO A 29 -4.95 14.51 3.85
CA PRO A 29 -4.19 14.72 5.08
C PRO A 29 -5.04 14.46 6.33
N GLY A 30 -4.44 13.86 7.35
CA GLY A 30 -5.10 13.58 8.64
C GLY A 30 -6.12 12.44 8.59
N THR A 31 -6.22 11.71 7.48
CA THR A 31 -7.03 10.49 7.41
C THR A 31 -6.28 9.27 7.93
N PHE A 32 -7.00 8.38 8.62
CA PHE A 32 -6.50 7.10 9.09
C PHE A 32 -5.30 7.22 10.06
N GLU A 33 -5.34 8.16 11.01
CA GLU A 33 -4.20 8.41 11.93
C GLU A 33 -3.83 7.22 12.82
N GLY A 34 -4.79 6.36 13.12
CA GLY A 34 -4.62 5.14 13.93
C GLY A 34 -4.39 3.86 13.13
N LEU A 35 -4.43 3.91 11.79
CA LEU A 35 -4.44 2.70 10.97
C LEU A 35 -3.06 2.03 10.94
N GLU A 36 -3.02 0.76 11.33
CA GLU A 36 -1.78 -0.03 11.39
C GLU A 36 -1.77 -1.14 10.33
N VAL A 37 -2.93 -1.68 9.97
CA VAL A 37 -3.06 -2.79 9.01
C VAL A 37 -4.09 -2.46 7.95
N LEU A 38 -3.68 -2.53 6.68
CA LEU A 38 -4.55 -2.36 5.52
C LEU A 38 -4.52 -3.62 4.64
N LYS A 39 -5.71 -4.17 4.37
CA LYS A 39 -5.87 -5.32 3.47
C LYS A 39 -6.79 -4.95 2.31
N LEU A 40 -6.27 -5.10 1.08
CA LEU A 40 -6.99 -4.88 -0.17
C LEU A 40 -7.12 -6.22 -0.88
N TRP A 41 -8.34 -6.76 -0.99
CA TRP A 41 -8.57 -8.07 -1.61
C TRP A 41 -9.65 -8.01 -2.68
N MET A 42 -9.29 -8.41 -3.91
CA MET A 42 -10.21 -8.51 -5.05
C MET A 42 -10.94 -7.19 -5.37
N LEU A 43 -10.22 -6.06 -5.28
CA LEU A 43 -10.70 -4.76 -5.73
C LEU A 43 -10.40 -4.59 -7.23
N LYS A 44 -11.19 -5.26 -8.07
CA LYS A 44 -10.88 -5.48 -9.51
C LYS A 44 -10.85 -4.20 -10.35
N ASP A 45 -11.52 -3.14 -9.90
CA ASP A 45 -11.61 -1.87 -10.63
C ASP A 45 -10.65 -0.80 -10.14
N LEU A 46 -10.04 -1.01 -8.97
CA LEU A 46 -9.06 -0.09 -8.42
C LEU A 46 -7.82 -0.03 -9.33
N LYS A 47 -7.55 1.17 -9.85
CA LYS A 47 -6.38 1.47 -10.70
C LYS A 47 -5.36 2.34 -9.98
N ASN A 48 -5.86 3.38 -9.30
CA ASN A 48 -5.05 4.44 -8.73
C ASN A 48 -5.21 4.52 -7.22
N TRP A 49 -4.10 4.67 -6.52
CA TRP A 49 -4.08 4.94 -5.09
C TRP A 49 -3.15 6.10 -4.80
N GLU A 50 -3.73 7.16 -4.26
CA GLU A 50 -3.04 8.39 -3.86
C GLU A 50 -3.11 8.56 -2.34
N LEU A 51 -1.97 8.88 -1.75
CA LEU A 51 -1.78 9.17 -0.34
C LEU A 51 -1.19 10.58 -0.23
N GLU A 52 -1.95 11.50 0.38
CA GLU A 52 -1.48 12.84 0.66
C GLU A 52 -0.66 12.87 1.96
N GLU A 53 0.08 13.96 2.16
CA GLU A 53 0.99 14.10 3.30
C GLU A 53 0.24 13.95 4.63
N GLY A 54 0.78 13.08 5.47
CA GLY A 54 0.26 12.86 6.82
C GLY A 54 -0.99 11.97 6.91
N ALA A 55 -1.40 11.32 5.83
CA ALA A 55 -2.34 10.20 5.90
C ALA A 55 -1.62 8.89 6.29
N MET A 56 -2.33 7.99 6.99
CA MET A 56 -1.87 6.62 7.33
C MET A 56 -0.50 6.54 8.04
N LYS A 57 -0.13 7.56 8.84
CA LYS A 57 1.22 7.69 9.46
C LYS A 57 1.68 6.52 10.33
N LYS A 58 0.77 5.63 10.75
CA LYS A 58 1.06 4.49 11.63
C LYS A 58 0.99 3.14 10.90
N LEU A 59 0.86 3.13 9.58
CA LEU A 59 0.73 1.88 8.84
C LEU A 59 1.99 1.04 9.00
N LYS A 60 1.80 -0.24 9.34
CA LYS A 60 2.85 -1.24 9.56
C LYS A 60 2.74 -2.37 8.54
N GLU A 61 1.53 -2.82 8.24
CA GLU A 61 1.25 -3.94 7.33
C GLU A 61 0.35 -3.51 6.19
N LEU A 62 0.78 -3.83 4.96
CA LEU A 62 -0.04 -3.74 3.75
C LEU A 62 -0.11 -5.10 3.06
N ASN A 63 -1.33 -5.59 2.90
CA ASN A 63 -1.62 -6.80 2.13
C ASN A 63 -2.46 -6.45 0.90
N ILE A 64 -1.94 -6.74 -0.30
CA ILE A 64 -2.66 -6.55 -1.56
C ILE A 64 -2.79 -7.90 -2.27
N ARG A 65 -4.04 -8.31 -2.50
CA ARG A 65 -4.36 -9.59 -3.12
C ARG A 65 -5.36 -9.45 -4.26
N CYS A 66 -5.02 -9.98 -5.42
CA CYS A 66 -5.90 -10.03 -6.60
C CYS A 66 -6.47 -8.66 -7.04
N CYS A 67 -5.72 -7.56 -6.87
CA CYS A 67 -6.09 -6.23 -7.36
C CYS A 67 -5.46 -5.97 -8.73
N SER A 68 -5.94 -6.67 -9.76
CA SER A 68 -5.24 -6.81 -11.05
C SER A 68 -5.09 -5.53 -11.88
N LYS A 69 -5.86 -4.48 -11.58
CA LYS A 69 -5.78 -3.19 -12.29
C LYS A 69 -4.96 -2.14 -11.54
N LEU A 70 -4.58 -2.39 -10.28
CA LEU A 70 -3.82 -1.44 -9.49
C LEU A 70 -2.44 -1.27 -10.11
N GLU A 71 -2.06 -0.03 -10.40
CA GLU A 71 -0.84 0.26 -11.16
C GLU A 71 0.38 0.48 -10.27
N ASN A 72 0.20 1.11 -9.11
CA ASN A 72 1.27 1.34 -8.15
C ASN A 72 0.72 1.48 -6.72
N ILE A 73 1.62 1.47 -5.73
CA ILE A 73 1.34 1.95 -4.37
C ILE A 73 1.90 3.38 -4.21
N PRO A 74 1.34 4.19 -3.30
CA PRO A 74 1.89 5.51 -3.02
C PRO A 74 3.35 5.40 -2.52
N ILE A 75 4.31 6.03 -3.21
CA ILE A 75 5.74 6.03 -2.83
C ILE A 75 5.91 6.54 -1.40
N ARG A 76 5.16 7.58 -1.02
CA ARG A 76 5.16 8.13 0.35
C ARG A 76 4.84 7.09 1.42
N LEU A 77 4.11 6.03 1.10
CA LEU A 77 3.84 4.95 2.04
C LEU A 77 5.10 4.12 2.33
N LEU A 78 5.96 3.94 1.33
CA LEU A 78 7.24 3.25 1.46
C LEU A 78 8.29 4.11 2.16
N GLU A 79 8.22 5.43 2.03
CA GLU A 79 9.11 6.37 2.71
C GLU A 79 8.79 6.51 4.22
N GLN A 80 7.62 6.06 4.66
CA GLN A 80 7.26 6.07 6.08
C GLN A 80 8.05 4.99 6.82
N GLY A 81 8.97 5.41 7.71
CA GLY A 81 9.80 4.50 8.52
C GLY A 81 9.03 3.60 9.52
N THR A 82 7.70 3.67 9.56
CA THR A 82 6.84 2.77 10.35
C THR A 82 6.46 1.49 9.61
N PHE A 83 6.57 1.49 8.29
CA PHE A 83 6.15 0.39 7.43
C PHE A 83 7.09 -0.80 7.59
N LYS A 84 6.54 -2.01 7.80
CA LYS A 84 7.32 -3.21 8.11
C LYS A 84 7.11 -4.31 7.08
N ASP A 85 5.86 -4.54 6.71
CA ASP A 85 5.47 -5.73 5.96
C ASP A 85 4.63 -5.37 4.74
N LEU A 86 5.13 -5.74 3.56
CA LEU A 86 4.39 -5.74 2.30
C LEU A 86 4.14 -7.17 1.84
N THR A 87 2.88 -7.54 1.66
CA THR A 87 2.51 -8.82 1.05
C THR A 87 1.73 -8.59 -0.24
N LEU A 88 2.28 -9.11 -1.34
CA LEU A 88 1.65 -9.10 -2.65
C LEU A 88 1.27 -10.53 -3.06
N THR A 89 -0.02 -10.82 -3.23
CA THR A 89 -0.49 -12.16 -3.62
C THR A 89 -1.34 -12.09 -4.87
N ASN A 90 -1.02 -12.90 -5.89
CA ASN A 90 -1.75 -12.92 -7.17
C ASN A 90 -1.89 -11.52 -7.80
N MET A 91 -0.83 -10.72 -7.69
CA MET A 91 -0.72 -9.40 -8.34
C MET A 91 -0.01 -9.53 -9.69
N PRO A 92 -0.32 -8.67 -10.68
CA PRO A 92 0.38 -8.67 -11.96
C PRO A 92 1.88 -8.47 -11.79
N GLU A 93 2.69 -9.11 -12.63
CA GLU A 93 4.15 -9.05 -12.52
C GLU A 93 4.69 -7.63 -12.71
N LYS A 94 4.12 -6.88 -13.67
CA LYS A 94 4.43 -5.47 -13.89
C LYS A 94 4.21 -4.61 -12.63
N PHE A 95 3.18 -4.91 -11.85
CA PHE A 95 2.92 -4.20 -10.60
C PHE A 95 4.02 -4.48 -9.57
N LYS A 96 4.39 -5.75 -9.37
CA LYS A 96 5.45 -6.11 -8.41
C LYS A 96 6.77 -5.44 -8.75
N GLN A 97 7.19 -5.48 -10.01
CA GLN A 97 8.39 -4.79 -10.50
C GLN A 97 8.35 -3.29 -10.22
N THR A 98 7.19 -2.66 -10.41
CA THR A 98 7.01 -1.23 -10.11
C THR A 98 7.19 -0.95 -8.61
N VAL A 99 6.69 -1.82 -7.75
CA VAL A 99 6.84 -1.68 -6.30
C VAL A 99 8.30 -1.90 -5.87
N GLU A 100 8.98 -2.92 -6.41
CA GLU A 100 10.40 -3.23 -6.16
C GLU A 100 11.32 -2.08 -6.58
N MET A 101 11.11 -1.48 -7.76
CA MET A 101 11.91 -0.33 -8.21
C MET A 101 11.77 0.89 -7.29
N ASN A 102 10.61 1.05 -6.65
CA ASN A 102 10.33 2.14 -5.72
C ASN A 102 10.62 1.77 -4.26
N ASN A 103 11.12 0.56 -4.01
CA ASN A 103 11.38 0.04 -2.67
C ASN A 103 12.70 0.61 -2.11
N PRO A 104 12.66 1.47 -1.07
CA PRO A 104 13.87 2.03 -0.49
C PRO A 104 14.67 1.01 0.33
N TRP A 105 14.10 -0.15 0.66
CA TRP A 105 14.72 -1.14 1.56
C TRP A 105 15.68 -2.11 0.84
N GLU A 106 15.52 -2.32 -0.46
CA GLU A 106 16.35 -3.26 -1.26
C GLU A 106 17.54 -2.58 -1.96
N GLN A 107 17.68 -1.25 -1.86
CA GLN A 107 18.83 -0.54 -2.43
C GLN A 107 20.02 -0.44 -1.44
N ALA A 108 19.87 -0.98 -0.23
CA ALA A 108 20.83 -0.85 0.87
C ALA A 108 21.74 -2.08 1.09
N ASP A 109 21.52 -3.21 0.42
CA ASP A 109 22.27 -4.46 0.64
C ASP A 109 23.23 -4.84 -0.51
N GLY A 110 23.63 -3.86 -1.34
CA GLY A 110 24.65 -4.01 -2.37
C GLY A 110 26.07 -4.19 -1.81
N THR A 111 26.39 -5.35 -1.23
CA THR A 111 27.75 -5.90 -1.27
C THR A 111 27.74 -7.16 -2.12
N GLN A 112 28.30 -7.03 -3.32
CA GLN A 112 28.58 -8.15 -4.21
C GLN A 112 29.53 -9.14 -3.50
N ASN A 113 29.06 -10.35 -3.25
CA ASN A 113 29.95 -11.46 -2.93
C ASN A 113 30.62 -11.93 -4.22
N GLY A 114 31.93 -11.68 -4.31
CA GLY A 114 32.77 -12.11 -5.42
C GLY A 114 32.80 -13.63 -5.56
N THR A 115 32.74 -14.10 -6.79
CA THR A 115 33.11 -15.46 -7.17
C THR A 115 34.59 -15.48 -7.51
N ALA A 116 35.31 -16.38 -6.83
CA ALA A 116 36.62 -16.89 -7.23
C ALA A 116 36.53 -17.70 -8.53
#